data_AF-B3ERC9-F1
#
_entry.id   AF-B3ERC9-F1
#
_cell.length_a   1.000
_cell.length_b   1.000
_cell.length_c   1.000
_cell.angle_alpha   90.00
_cell.angle_beta   90.00
_cell.angle_gamma   90.00
#
_symmetry.space_group_name_H-M   'P 1'
#
loop_
_entity.id
_entity.type
_entity.pdbx_description
1 polymer ?
#
loop_
_entity_poly.entity_id
_entity_poly.type
_entity_poly.pdbx_seq_one_letter_code
_entity_poly.pdbx_strand_id
1 'polypeptide(L)' 'MPKKKVKHAVDRNAIKRKIKEAYRLNKHLLPNSDTHFLLAYVYISSQQHCDFSTIQEQVIKSINQLTRLSK' A
#
# COMPACT_ATOMS: atom_id res chain seq x y z
N MET A 1 -10.53 -2.62 -3.70
CA MET A 1 -10.29 -3.79 -4.58
C MET A 1 -11.58 -4.16 -5.29
N PRO A 2 -11.70 -3.87 -6.60
CA PRO A 2 -12.92 -4.17 -7.36
C PRO A 2 -13.18 -5.69 -7.42
N LYS A 3 -14.39 -6.14 -7.06
CA LYS A 3 -14.82 -7.55 -7.19
C LYS A 3 -14.77 -8.05 -8.64
N LYS A 4 -14.94 -7.13 -9.60
CA LYS A 4 -14.88 -7.42 -11.05
C LYS A 4 -13.46 -7.75 -11.53
N LYS A 5 -12.42 -7.14 -10.93
CA LYS A 5 -11.02 -7.28 -11.37
C LYS A 5 -10.30 -8.44 -10.67
N VAL A 6 -10.59 -8.66 -9.39
CA VAL A 6 -10.04 -9.79 -8.62
C VAL A 6 -11.22 -10.60 -8.09
N LYS A 7 -11.48 -11.75 -8.74
CA LYS A 7 -12.69 -12.55 -8.51
C LYS A 7 -12.68 -13.22 -7.13
N HIS A 8 -11.58 -13.88 -6.76
CA HIS A 8 -11.55 -14.63 -5.50
C HIS A 8 -11.29 -13.72 -4.30
N ALA A 9 -12.01 -13.99 -3.21
CA ALA A 9 -11.83 -13.27 -1.95
C ALA A 9 -10.43 -13.48 -1.36
N VAL A 10 -9.89 -14.70 -1.52
CA VAL A 10 -8.55 -15.07 -1.04
C VAL A 10 -7.49 -14.18 -1.69
N ASP A 11 -7.53 -13.99 -3.00
CA ASP A 11 -6.59 -13.12 -3.72
C ASP A 11 -6.70 -11.67 -3.27
N ARG A 12 -7.93 -11.15 -3.14
CA ARG A 12 -8.15 -9.78 -2.63
C ARG A 12 -7.56 -9.61 -1.24
N ASN A 13 -7.71 -10.61 -0.37
CA ASN A 13 -7.17 -10.59 0.98
C ASN A 13 -5.64 -10.71 0.99
N ALA A 14 -5.07 -11.53 0.12
CA ALA A 14 -3.63 -11.65 -0.06
C ALA A 14 -3.01 -10.31 -0.49
N ILE A 15 -3.60 -9.62 -1.48
CA ILE A 15 -3.13 -8.29 -1.91
C ILE A 15 -3.25 -7.28 -0.78
N LYS A 16 -4.40 -7.21 -0.09
CA LYS A 16 -4.58 -6.32 1.08
C LYS A 16 -3.53 -6.60 2.16
N ARG A 17 -3.23 -7.87 2.44
CA ARG A 17 -2.24 -8.27 3.43
C ARG A 17 -0.84 -7.82 3.01
N LYS A 18 -0.45 -8.02 1.75
CA LYS A 18 0.82 -7.53 1.19
C LYS A 18 0.97 -6.01 1.33
N ILE A 19 -0.08 -5.24 1.02
CA ILE A 19 -0.06 -3.77 1.17
C ILE A 19 0.13 -3.36 2.64
N LYS A 20 -0.65 -3.96 3.55
CA LYS A 20 -0.53 -3.65 4.99
C LYS A 20 0.85 -3.99 5.54
N GLU A 21 1.41 -5.12 5.10
CA GLU A 21 2.73 -5.57 5.56
C GLU A 21 3.85 -4.68 5.03
N ALA A 22 3.80 -4.30 3.75
CA ALA A 22 4.72 -3.32 3.18
C ALA A 22 4.68 -1.99 3.94
N TYR A 23 3.48 -1.52 4.32
CA TYR A 23 3.35 -0.32 5.15
C TYR A 23 3.94 -0.54 6.54
N ARG A 24 3.61 -1.66 7.21
CA ARG A 24 4.10 -1.97 8.56
C ARG A 24 5.64 -1.98 8.64
N LEU A 25 6.29 -2.62 7.67
CA LEU A 25 7.75 -2.69 7.59
C LEU A 25 8.40 -1.32 7.36
N ASN A 26 7.78 -0.48 6.54
CA ASN A 26 8.33 0.81 6.12
C ASN A 26 7.77 2.01 6.90
N LYS A 27 6.91 1.79 7.90
CA LYS A 27 6.27 2.86 8.70
C LYS A 27 7.29 3.79 9.35
N HIS A 28 8.45 3.26 9.73
CA HIS A 28 9.54 4.00 10.35
C HIS A 28 10.13 5.12 9.46
N LEU A 29 9.85 5.10 8.15
CA LEU A 29 10.26 6.16 7.23
C LEU A 29 9.41 7.43 7.33
N LEU A 30 8.25 7.35 8.00
CA LEU A 30 7.44 8.52 8.31
C LEU A 30 8.08 9.28 9.49
N PRO A 31 8.18 10.61 9.42
CA PRO A 31 8.66 11.40 10.55
C PRO A 31 7.67 11.26 11.72
N ASN A 32 8.20 11.27 12.95
CA ASN A 32 7.39 11.48 14.14
C ASN A 32 6.96 12.95 14.18
N SER A 33 5.94 13.28 13.40
CA SER A 33 5.27 14.58 13.43
C SER A 33 3.88 14.43 14.03
N ASP A 34 3.34 15.54 14.56
CA ASP A 34 1.94 15.62 15.01
C ASP A 34 0.94 15.61 13.82
N THR A 35 1.44 15.47 12.59
CA THR A 35 0.65 15.43 11.37
C THR A 35 0.12 14.04 11.10
N HIS A 36 -1.20 13.90 11.17
CA HIS A 36 -1.88 12.65 10.85
C HIS A 36 -2.32 12.60 9.38
N PHE A 37 -1.94 11.53 8.68
CA PHE A 37 -2.36 11.28 7.30
C PHE A 37 -3.37 10.15 7.22
N LEU A 38 -4.46 10.37 6.47
CA LEU A 38 -5.39 9.32 6.06
C LEU A 38 -4.95 8.77 4.71
N LEU A 39 -4.56 7.50 4.66
CA LEU A 39 -4.04 6.85 3.47
C LEU A 39 -4.99 5.77 2.95
N ALA A 40 -5.32 5.84 1.66
CA ALA A 40 -6.15 4.86 0.97
C ALA A 40 -5.43 4.30 -0.26
N TYR A 41 -5.17 2.98 -0.25
CA TYR A 41 -4.59 2.28 -1.40
C TYR A 41 -5.67 1.69 -2.30
N VAL A 42 -5.66 2.06 -3.58
CA VAL A 42 -6.57 1.55 -4.61
C VAL A 42 -5.79 0.70 -5.61
N TYR A 43 -6.10 -0.60 -5.67
CA TYR A 43 -5.55 -1.49 -6.70
C TYR A 43 -6.40 -1.42 -7.97
N ILE A 44 -5.77 -1.03 -9.07
CA ILE A 44 -6.43 -0.81 -10.36
C ILE A 44 -6.12 -1.95 -11.34
N SER A 45 -5.06 -2.73 -11.13
CA SER A 45 -4.69 -3.81 -12.05
C SER A 45 -5.75 -4.92 -12.11
N SER A 46 -5.89 -5.50 -13.29
CA SER A 46 -6.68 -6.72 -13.55
C SER A 46 -5.91 -8.00 -13.25
N GLN A 47 -4.60 -7.90 -13.00
CA GLN A 47 -3.78 -9.06 -12.63
C GLN A 47 -4.12 -9.51 -11.21
N GLN A 48 -4.27 -10.83 -11.03
CA GLN A 48 -4.53 -11.44 -9.72
C GLN A 48 -3.26 -11.61 -8.89
N HIS A 49 -2.12 -11.73 -9.56
CA HIS A 49 -0.83 -11.94 -8.94
C HIS A 49 0.01 -10.67 -9.07
N CYS A 50 0.23 -10.02 -7.93
CA CYS A 50 1.15 -8.91 -7.81
C CYS A 50 2.23 -9.29 -6.81
N ASP A 51 3.48 -9.14 -7.21
CA ASP A 51 4.61 -9.47 -6.37
C ASP A 51 4.71 -8.51 -5.19
N PHE A 52 5.21 -9.05 -4.08
CA PHE A 52 5.38 -8.25 -2.87
C PHE A 52 6.38 -7.11 -3.09
N SER A 53 7.46 -7.34 -3.87
CA SER A 53 8.45 -6.31 -4.19
C SER A 53 7.80 -5.09 -4.84
N THR A 54 6.98 -5.31 -5.86
CA THR A 54 6.30 -4.21 -6.56
C THR A 54 5.38 -3.43 -5.62
N ILE A 55 4.61 -4.13 -4.77
CA ILE A 55 3.75 -3.46 -3.78
C ILE A 55 4.61 -2.64 -2.79
N GLN A 56 5.70 -3.22 -2.30
CA GLN A 56 6.59 -2.56 -1.36
C GLN A 56 7.21 -1.30 -1.95
N GLU A 57 7.70 -1.36 -3.19
CA GLU A 57 8.25 -0.20 -3.90
C GLU A 57 7.22 0.95 -4.02
N GLN A 58 5.97 0.63 -4.35
CA GLN A 58 4.92 1.65 -4.47
C GLN A 58 4.52 2.22 -3.10
N VAL A 59 4.49 1.40 -2.05
CA VAL A 59 4.24 1.85 -0.68
C VAL A 59 5.34 2.80 -0.21
N ILE A 60 6.62 2.44 -0.40
CA ILE A 60 7.76 3.29 -0.04
C ILE A 60 7.70 4.62 -0.79
N LYS A 61 7.41 4.59 -2.10
CA LYS A 61 7.22 5.83 -2.91
C LYS A 61 6.13 6.72 -2.31
N SER A 62 4.98 6.15 -1.95
CA SER A 62 3.88 6.91 -1.32
C SER A 62 4.27 7.49 0.04
N ILE A 63 5.01 6.75 0.87
CA ILE A 63 5.49 7.21 2.17
C ILE A 63 6.47 8.38 1.99
N ASN A 64 7.43 8.27 1.09
CA ASN A 64 8.39 9.34 0.80
C ASN A 64 7.69 10.62 0.32
N GLN A 65 6.63 10.48 -0.47
CA GLN A 65 5.80 11.62 -0.89
C GLN A 65 5.10 12.28 0.31
N LEU A 66 4.55 11.51 1.24
CA LEU A 66 3.96 12.04 2.47
C LEU A 66 5.00 12.73 3.35
N THR A 67 6.20 12.15 3.51
CA THR A 67 7.30 12.75 4.26
C THR A 67 7.71 14.10 3.67
N ARG A 68 7.69 14.25 2.33
CA ARG A 68 7.94 15.53 1.67
C ARG A 68 6.86 16.59 1.95
N LEU A 69 5.60 16.18 2.07
CA LEU A 69 4.47 17.08 2.35
C LEU A 69 4.37 17.47 3.84
N SER A 70 4.96 16.68 4.73
CA SER A 70 4.99 16.95 6.17
C SER A 70 6.13 17.88 6.62
N LYS A 71 7.04 18.25 5.71
CA LYS A 71 8.07 19.28 5.93
C LYS A 71 7.50 20.66 5.60
#